data_AF-A0A2U9PN55-F1
#
_entry.id   AF-A0A2U9PN55-F1
#
_cell.length_a   1.000
_cell.length_b   1.000
_cell.length_c   1.000
_cell.angle_alpha   90.00
_cell.angle_beta   90.00
_cell.angle_gamma   90.00
#
_symmetry.space_group_name_H-M   'P 1'
#
loop_
_entity.id
_entity.type
_entity.pdbx_description
1 polymer ?
#
loop_
_entity_poly.entity_id
_entity_poly.type
_entity_poly.pdbx_seq_one_letter_code
_entity_poly.pdbx_strand_id
1 'polypeptide(L)'
;MIESGAGHKAEHKVTFCRICEPLCGMIATVEDGRLTALRPDRDHPLSAGFACQKGIAFAEVVNDPDRITTPLRRLVYPKGRVRLEHADIATEITALTRRRNPDGFGLRMIGMREPRSENSWMHNAPLLMRGQRIQRAFLHADDATARGVRDGDVVRVRSPFGQIDIAVSLTTDLVRGTVAIPHGWGHNGSGGWRIANRAGGANVNELMSSDPRDVEALAGMSWLTGVPVEVETCHLHCESVGVAAGGSSG
;
A
#
# COMPACT_ATOMS: atom_id res chain seq x y z
N MET A 1 21.50 57.82 25.19
CA MET A 1 20.28 57.16 24.67
C MET A 1 20.70 55.82 24.12
N ILE A 2 20.33 54.73 24.77
CA ILE A 2 20.63 53.36 24.34
C ILE A 2 19.46 52.95 23.44
N GLU A 3 19.71 52.76 22.15
CA GLU A 3 18.72 52.23 21.22
C GLU A 3 18.43 50.77 21.62
N SER A 4 17.22 50.55 22.13
CA SER A 4 16.64 49.25 22.42
C SER A 4 16.48 48.47 21.10
N GLY A 5 17.22 47.36 20.96
CA GLY A 5 17.15 46.48 19.80
C GLY A 5 15.74 46.00 19.50
N ALA A 6 15.34 46.09 18.24
CA ALA A 6 14.08 45.52 17.75
C ALA A 6 14.14 43.99 17.88
N GLY A 7 13.48 43.44 18.90
CA GLY A 7 13.38 42.00 19.11
C GLY A 7 12.70 41.32 17.92
N HIS A 8 13.39 40.39 17.28
CA HIS A 8 12.81 39.52 16.24
C HIS A 8 11.69 38.68 16.86
N LYS A 9 10.47 38.83 16.34
CA LYS A 9 9.28 38.19 16.90
C LYS A 9 9.00 36.87 16.16
N ALA A 10 9.13 35.75 16.86
CA ALA A 10 8.71 34.45 16.35
C ALA A 10 7.18 34.41 16.19
N GLU A 11 6.72 33.97 15.02
CA GLU A 11 5.32 33.73 14.69
C GLU A 11 5.02 32.23 14.69
N HIS A 12 3.89 31.82 15.26
CA HIS A 12 3.43 30.42 15.20
C HIS A 12 2.28 30.30 14.20
N LYS A 13 2.46 29.44 13.18
CA LYS A 13 1.46 29.20 12.13
C LYS A 13 0.96 27.77 12.19
N VAL A 14 -0.36 27.60 12.17
CA VAL A 14 -0.98 26.29 11.93
C VAL A 14 -0.70 25.89 10.49
N THR A 15 -0.26 24.66 10.30
CA THR A 15 0.04 24.07 8.99
C THR A 15 -0.11 22.55 9.08
N PHE A 16 0.30 21.84 8.04
CA PHE A 16 0.31 20.38 8.01
C PHE A 16 1.55 19.85 7.29
N CYS A 17 1.93 18.62 7.61
CA CYS A 17 3.02 17.90 6.97
C CYS A 17 2.63 17.49 5.54
N ARG A 18 3.44 17.86 4.54
CA ARG A 18 3.18 17.53 3.12
C ARG A 18 3.97 16.33 2.59
N ILE A 19 4.55 15.53 3.48
CA ILE A 19 5.40 14.40 3.10
C ILE A 19 4.58 13.20 2.61
N CYS A 20 3.42 12.96 3.23
CA CYS A 20 2.52 11.85 2.90
C CYS A 20 1.06 12.30 2.94
N GLU A 21 0.18 11.48 2.37
CA GLU A 21 -1.26 11.69 2.25
C GLU A 21 -2.07 11.87 3.55
N PRO A 22 -1.62 11.41 4.74
CA PRO A 22 -2.35 11.64 6.00
C PRO A 22 -2.34 13.10 6.50
N LEU A 23 -1.47 13.95 5.94
CA LEU A 23 -1.40 15.38 6.23
C LEU A 23 -1.42 15.73 7.74
N CYS A 24 -0.52 15.12 8.53
CA CYS A 24 -0.47 15.37 9.98
C CYS A 24 -0.41 16.87 10.30
N GLY A 25 -1.22 17.33 11.26
CA GLY A 25 -1.25 18.74 11.68
C GLY A 25 0.01 19.14 12.42
N MET A 26 0.51 20.34 12.11
CA MET A 26 1.76 20.89 12.63
C MET A 26 1.60 22.35 13.02
N ILE A 27 2.40 22.79 13.99
CA ILE A 27 2.64 24.20 14.27
C ILE A 27 4.06 24.55 13.81
N ALA A 28 4.16 25.50 12.88
CA ALA A 28 5.41 26.06 12.39
C ALA A 28 5.80 27.28 13.20
N THR A 29 7.03 27.32 13.71
CA THR A 29 7.65 28.54 14.22
C THR A 29 8.40 29.22 13.09
N VAL A 30 8.06 30.48 12.83
CA VAL A 30 8.63 31.30 11.77
C VAL A 30 9.27 32.54 12.37
N GLU A 31 10.56 32.72 12.14
CA GLU A 31 11.33 33.88 12.58
C GLU A 31 11.86 34.59 11.33
N ASP A 32 11.51 35.87 11.17
CA ASP A 32 11.93 36.72 10.03
C ASP A 32 11.63 36.09 8.67
N GLY A 33 10.47 35.45 8.58
CA GLY A 33 10.01 34.75 7.38
C GLY A 33 10.68 33.40 7.13
N ARG A 34 11.57 32.94 8.01
CA ARG A 34 12.25 31.64 7.93
C ARG A 34 11.63 30.63 8.88
N LEU A 35 11.37 29.42 8.39
CA LEU A 35 10.89 28.31 9.23
C LEU A 35 12.03 27.84 10.15
N THR A 36 11.86 27.95 11.47
CA THR A 36 12.90 27.56 12.44
C THR A 36 12.59 26.25 13.17
N ALA A 37 11.32 25.93 13.37
CA ALA A 37 10.92 24.69 14.01
C ALA A 37 9.54 24.21 13.55
N LEU A 38 9.31 22.89 13.66
CA LEU A 38 8.02 22.26 13.47
C LEU A 38 7.73 21.37 14.68
N ARG A 39 6.51 21.47 15.21
CA ARG A 39 6.01 20.58 16.26
C ARG A 39 4.61 20.05 15.90
N PRO A 40 4.17 18.93 16.48
CA PRO A 40 2.82 18.44 16.24
C PRO A 40 1.78 19.44 16.74
N ASP A 41 0.69 19.53 16.00
CA ASP A 41 -0.52 20.20 16.45
C ASP A 41 -1.41 19.23 17.23
N ARG A 42 -1.63 19.52 18.51
CA ARG A 42 -2.47 18.70 19.41
C ARG A 42 -3.95 18.88 19.12
N ASP A 43 -4.33 20.01 18.52
CA ASP A 43 -5.72 20.36 18.24
C ASP A 43 -6.16 19.87 16.85
N HIS A 44 -5.24 19.29 16.06
CA HIS A 44 -5.56 18.76 14.74
C HIS A 44 -6.45 17.51 14.84
N PRO A 45 -7.62 17.48 14.16
CA PRO A 45 -8.67 16.48 14.41
C PRO A 45 -8.28 15.05 14.06
N LEU A 46 -7.37 14.86 13.09
CA LEU A 46 -6.97 13.53 12.62
C LEU A 46 -5.71 13.01 13.32
N SER A 47 -4.73 13.89 13.54
CA SER A 47 -3.42 13.47 14.06
C SER A 47 -3.30 13.65 15.58
N ALA A 48 -4.14 14.48 16.21
CA ALA A 48 -4.23 14.63 17.67
C ALA A 48 -2.86 14.76 18.37
N GLY A 49 -1.94 15.55 17.81
CA GLY A 49 -0.60 15.73 18.35
C GLY A 49 0.44 14.68 17.93
N PHE A 50 0.09 13.77 17.02
CA PHE A 50 1.04 12.88 16.36
C PHE A 50 1.70 13.54 15.15
N ALA A 51 3.02 13.51 15.11
CA ALA A 51 3.80 13.68 13.88
C ALA A 51 5.05 12.80 13.98
N CYS A 52 5.42 12.15 12.88
CA CYS A 52 6.65 11.36 12.84
C CYS A 52 7.89 12.27 12.74
N GLN A 53 9.06 11.70 13.01
CA GLN A 53 10.35 12.39 12.95
C GLN A 53 10.61 13.11 11.61
N LYS A 54 10.05 12.59 10.50
CA LYS A 54 10.19 13.23 9.17
C LYS A 54 9.51 14.59 9.12
N GLY A 55 8.31 14.71 9.70
CA GLY A 55 7.57 15.97 9.75
C GLY A 55 8.22 16.98 10.68
N ILE A 56 8.75 16.53 11.82
CA ILE A 56 9.44 17.38 12.81
C ILE A 56 10.75 17.94 12.24
N ALA A 57 11.55 17.10 11.58
CA ALA A 57 12.83 17.49 11.00
C ALA A 57 12.71 18.27 9.67
N PHE A 58 11.50 18.49 9.15
CA PHE A 58 11.34 19.07 7.80
C PHE A 58 11.84 20.52 7.70
N ALA A 59 11.98 21.23 8.83
CA ALA A 59 12.64 22.53 8.86
C ALA A 59 14.10 22.44 8.38
N GLU A 60 14.82 21.35 8.68
CA GLU A 60 16.19 21.14 8.22
C GLU A 60 16.21 21.02 6.68
N VAL A 61 15.30 20.24 6.11
CA VAL A 61 15.18 20.08 4.65
C VAL A 61 14.84 21.38 3.95
N VAL A 62 13.94 22.20 4.52
CA VAL A 62 13.53 23.50 3.92
C VAL A 62 14.70 24.49 3.89
N ASN A 63 15.54 24.46 4.92
CA ASN A 63 16.67 25.37 5.11
C ASN A 63 18.01 24.80 4.66
N ASP A 64 18.05 23.56 4.14
CA ASP A 64 19.28 22.90 3.74
C ASP A 64 20.02 23.75 2.67
N PRO A 65 21.31 24.08 2.87
CA PRO A 65 22.05 24.91 1.93
C PRO A 65 22.22 24.27 0.55
N ASP A 66 22.17 22.93 0.46
CA ASP A 66 22.24 22.17 -0.78
C ASP A 66 20.87 21.96 -1.42
N ARG A 67 19.80 22.49 -0.80
CA ARG A 67 18.44 22.41 -1.35
C ARG A 67 18.40 23.03 -2.73
N ILE A 68 17.99 22.21 -3.70
CA ILE A 68 17.75 22.64 -5.07
C ILE A 68 16.53 23.57 -5.09
N THR A 69 16.77 24.87 -5.06
CA THR A 69 15.74 25.92 -5.10
C THR A 69 15.44 26.42 -6.51
N THR A 70 16.27 26.00 -7.48
CA THR A 70 16.13 26.32 -8.90
C THR A 70 16.39 25.08 -9.76
N PRO A 71 15.78 24.95 -10.95
CA PRO A 71 16.01 23.79 -11.82
C PRO A 71 17.49 23.58 -12.17
N LEU A 72 18.05 22.39 -11.90
CA LEU A 72 19.45 22.05 -12.20
C LEU A 72 19.75 21.93 -13.70
N ARG A 73 18.73 21.61 -14.49
CA ARG A 73 18.81 21.54 -15.94
C ARG A 73 17.67 22.34 -16.53
N ARG A 74 18.02 23.31 -17.36
CA ARG A 74 17.03 24.05 -18.14
C ARG A 74 16.72 23.27 -19.41
N LEU A 75 15.56 22.63 -19.46
CA LEU A 75 15.00 22.13 -20.71
C LEU A 75 14.52 23.34 -21.52
N VAL A 76 15.26 23.68 -22.56
CA VAL A 76 14.88 24.77 -23.47
C VAL A 76 14.06 24.17 -24.60
N TYR A 77 12.78 24.47 -24.60
CA TYR A 77 11.92 24.16 -25.73
C TYR A 77 12.08 25.28 -26.78
N PRO A 78 12.37 24.94 -28.05
CA PRO A 78 12.35 25.93 -29.12
C PRO A 78 11.01 26.68 -29.08
N LYS A 79 11.07 28.02 -29.03
CA LYS A 79 9.91 28.95 -28.88
C LYS A 79 9.35 29.12 -27.45
N GLY A 80 10.05 28.64 -26.41
CA GLY A 80 9.67 28.89 -25.00
C GLY A 80 8.36 28.19 -24.57
N ARG A 81 7.91 27.19 -25.34
CA ARG A 81 6.67 26.45 -25.08
C ARG A 81 7.00 25.03 -24.67
N VAL A 82 6.59 24.63 -23.47
CA VAL A 82 6.72 23.25 -23.00
C VAL A 82 5.84 22.34 -23.86
N ARG A 83 6.39 21.21 -24.30
CA ARG A 83 5.58 20.16 -24.91
C ARG A 83 4.79 19.46 -23.80
N LEU A 84 3.49 19.76 -23.72
CA LEU A 84 2.59 19.18 -22.71
C LEU A 84 2.31 17.70 -22.94
N GLU A 85 2.43 17.25 -24.19
CA GLU A 85 2.21 15.86 -24.58
C GLU A 85 3.55 15.19 -24.92
N HIS A 86 3.98 14.25 -24.07
CA HIS A 86 5.12 13.39 -24.38
C HIS A 86 4.62 12.21 -25.22
N ALA A 87 5.19 12.00 -26.41
CA ALA A 87 4.71 10.98 -27.34
C ALA A 87 4.69 9.57 -26.72
N ASP A 88 5.71 9.24 -25.92
CA ASP A 88 5.78 7.93 -25.25
C ASP A 88 4.69 7.78 -24.17
N ILE A 89 4.40 8.83 -23.41
CA ILE A 89 3.31 8.84 -22.42
C ILE A 89 1.95 8.78 -23.13
N ALA A 90 1.76 9.54 -24.20
CA ALA A 90 0.53 9.52 -24.98
C ALA A 90 0.29 8.15 -25.63
N THR A 91 1.36 7.49 -26.10
CA THR A 91 1.34 6.12 -26.62
C THR A 91 0.92 5.14 -25.52
N GLU A 92 1.54 5.23 -24.34
CA GLU A 92 1.20 4.36 -23.21
C GLU A 92 -0.23 4.58 -22.71
N ILE A 93 -0.68 5.83 -22.55
CA ILE A 93 -2.07 6.16 -22.21
C ILE A 93 -3.03 5.56 -23.25
N THR A 94 -2.73 5.70 -24.54
CA THR A 94 -3.54 5.11 -25.61
C THR A 94 -3.58 3.59 -25.51
N ALA A 95 -2.44 2.94 -25.23
CA ALA A 95 -2.37 1.50 -25.02
C ALA A 95 -3.21 1.06 -23.80
N LEU A 96 -3.15 1.79 -22.69
CA LEU A 96 -3.95 1.54 -21.48
C LEU A 96 -5.45 1.65 -21.76
N THR A 97 -5.91 2.65 -22.53
CA THR A 97 -7.35 2.77 -22.88
C THR A 97 -7.87 1.62 -23.74
N ARG A 98 -6.99 0.94 -24.46
CA ARG A 98 -7.32 -0.22 -25.32
C ARG A 98 -7.05 -1.55 -24.64
N ARG A 99 -6.50 -1.54 -23.42
CA ARG A 99 -6.14 -2.75 -22.69
C ARG A 99 -7.40 -3.50 -22.34
N ARG A 100 -7.52 -4.70 -22.91
CA ARG A 100 -8.63 -5.61 -22.63
C ARG A 100 -8.26 -6.55 -21.50
N ASN A 101 -9.28 -6.93 -20.75
CA ASN A 101 -9.13 -8.01 -19.79
C ASN A 101 -8.90 -9.30 -20.58
N PRO A 102 -7.93 -10.14 -20.19
CA PRO A 102 -7.79 -11.46 -20.80
C PRO A 102 -9.08 -12.25 -20.57
N ASP A 103 -9.49 -13.00 -21.58
CA ASP A 103 -10.68 -13.84 -21.51
C ASP A 103 -10.55 -14.86 -20.37
N GLY A 104 -11.66 -15.14 -19.68
CA GLY A 104 -11.69 -16.08 -18.57
C GLY A 104 -11.21 -15.56 -17.21
N PHE A 105 -10.86 -14.26 -17.09
CA PHE A 105 -10.47 -13.63 -15.83
C PHE A 105 -11.37 -12.42 -15.51
N GLY A 106 -12.53 -12.69 -14.90
CA GLY A 106 -13.59 -11.71 -14.67
C GLY A 106 -13.34 -10.71 -13.54
N LEU A 107 -12.28 -10.92 -12.74
CA LEU A 107 -11.96 -10.09 -11.58
C LEU A 107 -10.57 -9.43 -11.70
N ARG A 108 -10.32 -8.47 -10.81
CA ARG A 108 -9.04 -7.78 -10.63
C ARG A 108 -8.55 -7.98 -9.21
N MET A 109 -7.36 -8.55 -9.07
CA MET A 109 -6.71 -8.70 -7.78
C MET A 109 -5.88 -7.47 -7.45
N ILE A 110 -6.10 -6.93 -6.26
CA ILE A 110 -5.29 -5.84 -5.68
C ILE A 110 -4.56 -6.35 -4.43
N GLY A 111 -3.33 -5.84 -4.24
CA GLY A 111 -2.59 -6.09 -3.02
C GLY A 111 -3.19 -5.31 -1.85
N MET A 112 -3.41 -5.97 -0.73
CA MET A 112 -3.89 -5.35 0.52
C MET A 112 -2.75 -5.28 1.55
N ARG A 113 -2.70 -4.19 2.30
CA ARG A 113 -1.83 -4.04 3.47
C ARG A 113 -2.66 -4.25 4.73
N GLU A 114 -2.10 -4.99 5.69
CA GLU A 114 -2.75 -5.23 6.97
C GLU A 114 -2.01 -4.46 8.07
N PRO A 115 -2.71 -3.84 9.04
CA PRO A 115 -2.08 -3.06 10.10
C PRO A 115 -1.04 -3.82 10.94
N ARG A 116 -1.14 -5.15 11.02
CA ARG A 116 -0.22 -6.02 11.78
C ARG A 116 0.87 -6.67 10.91
N SER A 117 1.04 -6.22 9.66
CA SER A 117 2.03 -6.76 8.72
C SER A 117 2.83 -5.65 8.04
N GLU A 118 4.15 -5.85 7.97
CA GLU A 118 5.06 -5.10 7.11
C GLU A 118 5.74 -6.12 6.20
N ASN A 119 5.28 -6.17 4.95
CA ASN A 119 5.64 -7.21 3.99
C ASN A 119 5.58 -8.61 4.64
N SER A 120 6.59 -9.45 4.44
CA SER A 120 6.65 -10.78 5.03
C SER A 120 7.15 -10.81 6.47
N TRP A 121 7.62 -9.69 7.04
CA TRP A 121 8.62 -9.77 8.13
C TRP A 121 8.03 -9.84 9.53
N MET A 122 6.72 -9.61 9.66
CA MET A 122 6.03 -9.48 10.95
C MET A 122 5.33 -10.76 11.43
N HIS A 123 5.16 -11.76 10.56
CA HIS A 123 4.35 -12.95 10.84
C HIS A 123 4.99 -13.93 11.83
N ASN A 124 6.27 -13.75 12.19
CA ASN A 124 6.92 -14.58 13.21
C ASN A 124 6.90 -13.94 14.61
N ALA A 125 6.37 -12.71 14.76
CA ALA A 125 6.26 -12.04 16.05
C ALA A 125 5.01 -12.54 16.82
N PRO A 126 5.15 -13.17 18.01
CA PRO A 126 4.01 -13.74 18.73
C PRO A 126 2.90 -12.73 19.05
N LEU A 127 3.27 -11.50 19.40
CA LEU A 127 2.32 -10.43 19.73
C LEU A 127 1.43 -10.06 18.55
N LEU A 128 2.01 -10.01 17.34
CA LEU A 128 1.31 -9.61 16.12
C LEU A 128 0.39 -10.72 15.58
N MET A 129 0.66 -11.98 15.96
CA MET A 129 -0.09 -13.17 15.52
C MET A 129 -1.14 -13.66 16.52
N ARG A 130 -1.41 -12.91 17.60
CA ARG A 130 -2.48 -13.24 18.56
C ARG A 130 -3.86 -13.27 17.89
N GLY A 131 -4.75 -14.11 18.45
CA GLY A 131 -6.15 -14.23 18.03
C GLY A 131 -6.40 -15.18 16.85
N GLN A 132 -5.56 -16.22 16.68
CA GLN A 132 -5.68 -17.20 15.58
C GLN A 132 -5.76 -16.54 14.20
N ARG A 133 -4.92 -15.50 14.00
CA ARG A 133 -4.90 -14.73 12.77
C ARG A 133 -4.50 -15.61 11.59
N ILE A 134 -5.34 -15.63 10.56
CA ILE A 134 -5.08 -16.27 9.26
C ILE A 134 -5.18 -15.23 8.14
N GLN A 135 -4.54 -15.51 7.02
CA GLN A 135 -4.73 -14.72 5.80
C GLN A 135 -6.10 -14.97 5.22
N ARG A 136 -6.78 -13.91 4.76
CA ARG A 136 -8.02 -14.02 4.00
C ARG A 136 -8.03 -13.08 2.81
N ALA A 137 -8.47 -13.57 1.66
CA ALA A 137 -8.84 -12.72 0.54
C ALA A 137 -10.17 -12.03 0.84
N PHE A 138 -10.35 -10.77 0.43
CA PHE A 138 -11.61 -10.06 0.54
C PHE A 138 -12.29 -10.00 -0.81
N LEU A 139 -13.57 -10.35 -0.86
CA LEU A 139 -14.38 -10.37 -2.07
C LEU A 139 -15.70 -9.62 -1.83
N HIS A 140 -16.20 -8.91 -2.84
CA HIS A 140 -17.50 -8.28 -2.73
C HIS A 140 -18.60 -9.36 -2.60
N ALA A 141 -19.58 -9.16 -1.70
CA ALA A 141 -20.68 -10.11 -1.47
C ALA A 141 -21.46 -10.52 -2.74
N ASP A 142 -21.79 -9.57 -3.63
CA ASP A 142 -22.41 -9.85 -4.93
C ASP A 142 -21.53 -10.69 -5.87
N ASP A 143 -20.23 -10.41 -5.95
CA ASP A 143 -19.30 -11.19 -6.79
C ASP A 143 -19.15 -12.63 -6.27
N ALA A 144 -19.19 -12.79 -4.94
CA ALA A 144 -19.20 -14.08 -4.28
C ALA A 144 -20.49 -14.84 -4.56
N THR A 145 -21.64 -14.17 -4.48
CA THR A 145 -22.96 -14.74 -4.79
C THR A 145 -23.02 -15.24 -6.23
N ALA A 146 -22.53 -14.45 -7.19
CA ALA A 146 -22.47 -14.84 -8.60
C ALA A 146 -21.57 -16.07 -8.85
N ARG A 147 -20.66 -16.38 -7.92
CA ARG A 147 -19.71 -17.50 -7.99
C ARG A 147 -20.03 -18.65 -7.04
N GLY A 148 -21.14 -18.57 -6.30
CA GLY A 148 -21.50 -19.57 -5.29
C GLY A 148 -20.54 -19.67 -4.10
N VAL A 149 -19.74 -18.63 -3.85
CA VAL A 149 -18.76 -18.54 -2.76
C VAL A 149 -19.44 -18.01 -1.49
N ARG A 150 -19.16 -18.65 -0.35
CA ARG A 150 -19.64 -18.24 0.99
C ARG A 150 -18.51 -17.66 1.83
N ASP A 151 -18.87 -16.90 2.85
CA ASP A 151 -17.90 -16.38 3.81
C ASP A 151 -17.14 -17.51 4.51
N GLY A 152 -15.81 -17.41 4.57
CA GLY A 152 -14.94 -18.41 5.15
C GLY A 152 -14.60 -19.59 4.23
N ASP A 153 -15.21 -19.70 3.05
CA ASP A 153 -14.83 -20.73 2.08
C ASP A 153 -13.36 -20.60 1.68
N VAL A 154 -12.73 -21.74 1.38
CA VAL A 154 -11.45 -21.76 0.69
C VAL A 154 -11.73 -21.73 -0.81
N VAL A 155 -11.21 -20.69 -1.48
CA VAL A 155 -11.35 -20.50 -2.91
C VAL A 155 -9.99 -20.63 -3.60
N ARG A 156 -10.02 -21.06 -4.85
CA ARG A 156 -8.87 -20.99 -5.74
C ARG A 156 -8.92 -19.69 -6.52
N VAL A 157 -7.86 -18.89 -6.38
CA VAL A 157 -7.65 -17.67 -7.16
C VAL A 157 -6.63 -18.00 -8.24
N ARG A 158 -6.98 -17.76 -9.50
CA ARG A 158 -6.12 -18.07 -10.66
C ARG A 158 -5.86 -16.81 -11.46
N SER A 159 -4.63 -16.64 -11.91
CA SER A 159 -4.23 -15.65 -12.90
C SER A 159 -3.63 -16.37 -14.12
N PRO A 160 -3.31 -15.65 -15.21
CA PRO A 160 -2.51 -16.20 -16.31
C PRO A 160 -1.14 -16.75 -15.87
N PHE A 161 -0.64 -16.33 -14.71
CA PHE A 161 0.73 -16.56 -14.26
C PHE A 161 0.83 -17.66 -13.19
N GLY A 162 -0.27 -17.94 -12.49
CA GLY A 162 -0.27 -18.97 -11.45
C GLY A 162 -1.60 -19.04 -10.71
N GLN A 163 -1.60 -19.75 -9.59
CA GLN A 163 -2.79 -19.93 -8.77
C GLN A 163 -2.44 -20.10 -7.29
N ILE A 164 -3.37 -19.71 -6.42
CA ILE A 164 -3.29 -19.91 -4.98
C ILE A 164 -4.63 -20.36 -4.43
N ASP A 165 -4.60 -21.09 -3.32
CA ASP A 165 -5.80 -21.45 -2.55
C ASP A 165 -5.79 -20.64 -1.25
N ILE A 166 -6.90 -19.95 -0.96
CA ILE A 166 -6.99 -18.99 0.14
C ILE A 166 -8.41 -18.91 0.72
N ALA A 167 -8.51 -18.75 2.04
CA ALA A 167 -9.80 -18.48 2.69
C ALA A 167 -10.33 -17.09 2.29
N VAL A 168 -11.64 -16.95 2.13
CA VAL A 168 -12.27 -15.68 1.74
C VAL A 168 -13.01 -15.02 2.92
N SER A 169 -13.09 -13.70 2.90
CA SER A 169 -14.04 -12.93 3.69
C SER A 169 -14.85 -12.01 2.80
N LEU A 170 -16.17 -12.04 2.97
CA LEU A 170 -17.08 -11.25 2.18
C LEU A 170 -17.25 -9.87 2.79
N THR A 171 -17.32 -8.86 1.94
CA THR A 171 -17.55 -7.47 2.35
C THR A 171 -18.37 -6.73 1.29
N THR A 172 -18.99 -5.62 1.65
CA THR A 172 -19.61 -4.66 0.72
C THR A 172 -18.76 -3.40 0.54
N ASP A 173 -17.65 -3.28 1.28
CA ASP A 173 -16.77 -2.10 1.24
C ASP A 173 -15.73 -2.17 0.12
N LEU A 174 -15.57 -3.35 -0.50
CA LEU A 174 -14.72 -3.57 -1.67
C LEU A 174 -15.54 -3.29 -2.93
N VAL A 175 -14.95 -2.68 -3.97
CA VAL A 175 -15.63 -2.46 -5.25
C VAL A 175 -15.88 -3.79 -5.98
N ARG A 176 -17.07 -3.96 -6.59
CA ARG A 176 -17.40 -5.13 -7.43
C ARG A 176 -16.36 -5.33 -8.55
N GLY A 177 -16.14 -6.58 -8.96
CA GLY A 177 -15.11 -6.96 -9.92
C GLY A 177 -13.70 -7.03 -9.34
N THR A 178 -13.54 -6.90 -8.01
CA THR A 178 -12.24 -6.84 -7.33
C THR A 178 -12.11 -7.92 -6.26
N VAL A 179 -10.91 -8.47 -6.10
CA VAL A 179 -10.50 -9.26 -4.94
C VAL A 179 -9.28 -8.62 -4.30
N ALA A 180 -9.31 -8.38 -2.99
CA ALA A 180 -8.17 -7.80 -2.28
C ALA A 180 -7.46 -8.87 -1.46
N ILE A 181 -6.15 -9.06 -1.67
CA ILE A 181 -5.39 -10.14 -1.03
C ILE A 181 -4.25 -9.55 -0.20
N PRO A 182 -4.20 -9.82 1.12
CA PRO A 182 -3.09 -9.38 1.96
C PRO A 182 -1.75 -9.94 1.49
N HIS A 183 -0.75 -9.06 1.35
CA HIS A 183 0.61 -9.44 0.97
C HIS A 183 1.44 -9.98 2.15
N GLY A 184 2.49 -10.75 1.86
CA GLY A 184 3.54 -11.12 2.82
C GLY A 184 3.32 -12.46 3.54
N TRP A 185 2.27 -13.18 3.19
CA TRP A 185 1.97 -14.53 3.69
C TRP A 185 2.56 -15.62 2.78
N GLY A 186 2.37 -16.89 3.12
CA GLY A 186 2.88 -18.02 2.34
C GLY A 186 4.37 -18.28 2.53
N HIS A 187 4.82 -18.35 3.78
CA HIS A 187 6.23 -18.59 4.12
C HIS A 187 6.72 -20.00 3.73
N ASN A 188 5.81 -20.92 3.41
CA ASN A 188 6.09 -22.23 2.80
C ASN A 188 7.17 -23.06 3.49
N GLY A 189 7.31 -22.94 4.82
CA GLY A 189 8.33 -23.67 5.57
C GLY A 189 9.76 -23.15 5.35
N SER A 190 9.94 -22.02 4.66
CA SER A 190 11.25 -21.42 4.45
C SER A 190 11.80 -20.84 5.77
N GLY A 191 13.06 -21.16 6.06
CA GLY A 191 13.77 -20.66 7.24
C GLY A 191 13.20 -21.11 8.61
N GLY A 192 13.75 -20.52 9.69
CA GLY A 192 13.41 -20.84 11.08
C GLY A 192 12.12 -20.20 11.62
N TRP A 193 11.24 -19.68 10.77
CA TRP A 193 10.12 -18.80 11.14
C TRP A 193 8.88 -19.61 11.59
N ARG A 194 9.02 -20.34 12.69
CA ARG A 194 8.05 -21.34 13.18
C ARG A 194 6.61 -20.83 13.32
N ILE A 195 6.40 -19.60 13.79
CA ILE A 195 5.05 -19.03 13.98
C ILE A 195 4.44 -18.68 12.63
N ALA A 196 5.22 -18.04 11.76
CA ALA A 196 4.78 -17.66 10.42
C ALA A 196 4.46 -18.91 9.57
N ASN A 197 5.34 -19.91 9.61
CA ASN A 197 5.16 -21.19 8.92
C ASN A 197 3.92 -21.95 9.41
N ARG A 198 3.64 -21.93 10.72
CA ARG A 198 2.43 -22.54 11.30
C ARG A 198 1.16 -21.81 10.89
N ALA A 199 1.21 -20.49 10.75
CA ALA A 199 0.04 -19.69 10.36
C ALA A 199 -0.36 -19.92 8.90
N GLY A 200 0.57 -20.40 8.05
CA GLY A 200 0.29 -20.77 6.67
C GLY A 200 -0.03 -19.55 5.80
N GLY A 201 -1.12 -19.65 5.04
CA GLY A 201 -1.50 -18.69 4.01
C GLY A 201 -0.82 -18.96 2.67
N ALA A 202 -1.13 -18.11 1.70
CA ALA A 202 -0.64 -18.16 0.34
C ALA A 202 0.20 -16.94 -0.01
N ASN A 203 1.26 -17.17 -0.78
CA ASN A 203 2.08 -16.12 -1.34
C ASN A 203 1.34 -15.50 -2.54
N VAL A 204 0.81 -14.29 -2.36
CA VAL A 204 0.09 -13.58 -3.43
C VAL A 204 0.97 -13.30 -4.65
N ASN A 205 2.30 -13.28 -4.50
CA ASN A 205 3.22 -13.03 -5.62
C ASN A 205 3.21 -14.18 -6.64
N GLU A 206 2.73 -15.38 -6.28
CA GLU A 206 2.53 -16.50 -7.22
C GLU A 206 1.47 -16.21 -8.28
N LEU A 207 0.66 -15.16 -8.09
CA LEU A 207 -0.31 -14.70 -9.09
C LEU A 207 0.27 -13.70 -10.09
N MET A 208 1.53 -13.28 -9.95
CA MET A 208 2.16 -12.20 -10.70
C MET A 208 3.05 -12.74 -11.81
N SER A 209 3.27 -11.95 -12.87
CA SER A 209 4.28 -12.28 -13.87
C SER A 209 5.69 -12.10 -13.29
N SER A 210 6.59 -13.01 -13.64
CA SER A 210 8.03 -12.91 -13.42
C SER A 210 8.80 -12.61 -14.72
N ASP A 211 8.09 -12.44 -15.84
CA ASP A 211 8.71 -12.12 -17.13
C ASP A 211 9.20 -10.66 -17.12
N PRO A 212 10.49 -10.39 -17.40
CA PRO A 212 11.02 -9.03 -17.47
C PRO A 212 10.33 -8.13 -18.52
N ARG A 213 9.58 -8.72 -19.46
CA ARG A 213 8.79 -8.00 -20.47
C ARG A 213 7.46 -7.49 -19.92
N ASP A 214 7.00 -7.99 -18.77
CA ASP A 214 5.73 -7.63 -18.13
C ASP A 214 5.93 -6.53 -17.06
N VAL A 215 6.74 -5.52 -17.39
CA VAL A 215 6.92 -4.30 -16.59
C VAL A 215 6.34 -3.09 -17.33
N GLU A 216 5.95 -2.06 -16.59
CA GLU A 216 5.53 -0.79 -17.18
C GLU A 216 6.71 -0.16 -17.94
N ALA A 217 6.48 0.21 -19.20
CA ALA A 217 7.52 0.49 -20.17
C ALA A 217 8.35 1.76 -19.86
N LEU A 218 7.77 2.76 -19.20
CA LEU A 218 8.40 4.06 -18.99
C LEU A 218 9.23 4.11 -17.70
N ALA A 219 8.72 3.52 -16.61
CA ALA A 219 9.33 3.54 -15.29
C ALA A 219 9.96 2.20 -14.88
N GLY A 220 9.71 1.12 -15.63
CA GLY A 220 10.19 -0.23 -15.30
C GLY A 220 9.50 -0.84 -14.07
N MET A 221 8.33 -0.33 -13.71
CA MET A 221 7.60 -0.77 -12.52
C MET A 221 6.91 -2.12 -12.77
N SER A 222 7.06 -3.06 -11.84
CA SER A 222 6.34 -4.33 -11.88
C SER A 222 4.83 -4.14 -11.65
N TRP A 223 4.02 -4.89 -12.39
CA TRP A 223 2.57 -4.90 -12.20
C TRP A 223 2.15 -5.85 -11.08
N LEU A 224 2.03 -5.31 -9.86
CA LEU A 224 1.69 -6.07 -8.65
C LEU A 224 0.26 -5.81 -8.13
N THR A 225 -0.53 -5.07 -8.90
CA THR A 225 -1.93 -4.71 -8.56
C THR A 225 -2.76 -4.61 -9.83
N GLY A 226 -4.07 -4.81 -9.71
CA GLY A 226 -4.96 -4.89 -10.87
C GLY A 226 -4.72 -6.14 -11.71
N VAL A 227 -4.21 -7.22 -11.11
CA VAL A 227 -3.89 -8.45 -11.82
C VAL A 227 -5.17 -9.16 -12.23
N PRO A 228 -5.31 -9.59 -13.50
CA PRO A 228 -6.48 -10.35 -13.92
C PRO A 228 -6.54 -11.68 -13.19
N VAL A 229 -7.66 -11.94 -12.54
CA VAL A 229 -7.90 -13.21 -11.86
C VAL A 229 -9.32 -13.74 -12.07
N GLU A 230 -9.48 -15.03 -11.83
CA GLU A 230 -10.76 -15.70 -11.64
C GLU A 230 -10.76 -16.38 -10.26
N VAL A 231 -11.95 -16.50 -9.67
CA VAL A 231 -12.15 -17.11 -8.35
C VAL A 231 -13.15 -18.25 -8.49
N GLU A 232 -12.73 -19.45 -8.10
CA GLU A 232 -13.57 -20.65 -8.11
C GLU A 232 -13.60 -21.33 -6.74
N THR A 233 -14.72 -21.95 -6.40
CA THR A 233 -14.86 -22.76 -5.18
C THR A 233 -13.99 -24.01 -5.28
N CYS A 234 -13.17 -24.27 -4.25
CA CYS A 234 -12.41 -25.52 -4.19
C CYS A 234 -13.30 -26.65 -3.65
N HIS A 235 -13.68 -27.61 -4.52
CA HIS A 235 -14.49 -28.78 -4.14
C HIS A 235 -13.66 -30.02 -3.71
N LEU A 236 -12.34 -29.93 -3.67
CA LEU A 236 -11.48 -31.06 -3.30
C LEU A 236 -11.19 -31.04 -1.79
N HIS A 237 -11.71 -32.07 -1.10
CA HIS A 237 -11.37 -32.58 0.23
C HIS A 237 -10.55 -31.62 1.11
N CYS A 238 -11.25 -30.96 2.05
CA CYS A 238 -10.66 -30.36 3.24
C CYS A 238 -10.03 -31.43 4.13
N GLU A 239 -8.87 -31.95 3.74
CA GLU A 239 -7.94 -32.56 4.68
C GLU A 239 -6.66 -31.71 4.69
N SER A 240 -6.40 -31.11 5.85
CA SER A 240 -5.18 -30.41 6.25
C SER A 240 -4.93 -28.98 5.77
N VAL A 241 -5.90 -28.08 5.98
CA VAL A 241 -5.56 -26.73 6.49
C VAL A 241 -5.82 -26.77 7.98
N GLY A 242 -4.75 -26.99 8.76
CA GLY A 242 -4.80 -27.33 10.19
C GLY A 242 -5.52 -26.31 11.06
N VAL A 243 -6.82 -26.49 11.24
CA VAL A 243 -7.56 -25.96 12.38
C VAL A 243 -7.44 -27.00 13.49
N ALA A 244 -6.41 -26.86 14.33
CA ALA A 244 -6.37 -27.58 15.58
C ALA A 244 -7.51 -27.06 16.47
N ALA A 245 -8.61 -27.80 16.52
CA ALA A 245 -9.67 -27.60 17.50
C ALA A 245 -9.05 -27.74 18.89
N GLY A 246 -8.96 -26.63 19.61
CA GLY A 246 -8.57 -26.62 21.02
C GLY A 246 -9.65 -27.28 21.85
N GLY A 247 -9.48 -28.57 22.13
CA GLY A 247 -10.25 -29.29 23.13
C GLY A 247 -9.93 -28.73 24.52
N SER A 248 -10.97 -28.31 25.23
CA SER A 248 -10.95 -28.09 26.67
C SER A 248 -10.82 -29.44 27.39
N SER A 249 -9.81 -29.59 28.24
CA SER A 249 -9.81 -30.63 29.27
C SER A 249 -8.86 -30.28 30.40
N GLY A 250 -9.40 -30.27 31.63
CA GLY A 250 -8.67 -30.48 32.87
C GLY A 250 -8.13 -29.24 33.56
#